data_AF-A0A2V7TNY9-F1
#
_entry.id   AF-A0A2V7TNY9-F1
#
_cell.length_a   1.000
_cell.length_b   1.000
_cell.length_c   1.000
_cell.angle_alpha   90.00
_cell.angle_beta   90.00
_cell.angle_gamma   90.00
#
_symmetry.space_group_name_H-M   'P 1'
#
loop_
_entity.id
_entity.type
_entity.pdbx_description
1 polymer ?
#
loop_
_entity_poly.entity_id
_entity_poly.type
_entity_poly.pdbx_seq_one_letter_code
_entity_poly.pdbx_strand_id
1 'polypeptide(L)'
;MRRHDRERARGGLAEVGERHHAGDAGSLERARGVDPDDARMGVGTADDGGVQHAGQYDVADVAALALDKPRVLLAEEAIADELHGRQCIETSTIDQRRPARYAAVMKQAPFTSRRWRRVEYERLIDLGAFDEDEPLELIGGQLIVAEPKGSEHATAVEMAGDALRAALPAGWIVRGQNPINLDDESAPEPDLAVVRGSRADYRHAHPARPALIIEVAETSLRFDRIEKGSLYARAGIVDYWVVNLVDRVLEVYRDSGADVTAPYGRRYLSVERFTPPSSVAPIGVPATPIPVAALLP
;
A
#
# COMPACT_ATOMS: atom_id res chain seq x y z
N MET A 1 -31.74 -35.35 -48.87
CA MET A 1 -32.86 -36.33 -48.95
C MET A 1 -33.29 -36.67 -47.53
N ARG A 2 -34.57 -36.46 -47.16
CA ARG A 2 -35.14 -36.50 -45.78
C ARG A 2 -34.51 -35.41 -44.86
N ARG A 3 -35.21 -34.43 -44.27
CA ARG A 3 -36.53 -34.25 -43.61
C ARG A 3 -36.51 -34.49 -42.09
N HIS A 4 -36.60 -33.38 -41.36
CA HIS A 4 -37.52 -33.08 -40.23
C HIS A 4 -37.37 -31.55 -40.01
N ASP A 5 -38.36 -30.63 -40.03
CA ASP A 5 -39.80 -30.63 -39.69
C ASP A 5 -40.07 -31.12 -38.25
N ARG A 6 -40.77 -30.43 -37.32
CA ARG A 6 -41.62 -29.19 -37.32
C ARG A 6 -41.91 -28.78 -35.85
N GLU A 7 -42.46 -27.61 -35.43
CA GLU A 7 -42.94 -26.34 -36.04
C GLU A 7 -42.91 -25.20 -34.97
N ARG A 8 -43.30 -23.97 -35.33
CA ARG A 8 -43.32 -22.70 -34.54
C ARG A 8 -44.31 -22.57 -33.34
N ALA A 9 -44.06 -21.58 -32.47
CA ALA A 9 -44.99 -20.52 -32.01
C ALA A 9 -44.15 -19.28 -31.58
N ARG A 10 -44.48 -17.98 -31.76
CA ARG A 10 -45.71 -17.16 -31.60
C ARG A 10 -46.20 -17.12 -30.14
N GLY A 11 -46.42 -15.98 -29.48
CA GLY A 11 -46.18 -14.56 -29.83
C GLY A 11 -47.00 -13.64 -28.90
N GLY A 12 -46.61 -12.38 -28.70
CA GLY A 12 -47.35 -11.46 -27.84
C GLY A 12 -46.78 -10.03 -27.78
N LEU A 13 -47.48 -9.08 -28.40
CA LEU A 13 -47.27 -7.63 -28.26
C LEU A 13 -48.62 -7.01 -27.87
N ALA A 14 -48.72 -6.48 -26.66
CA ALA A 14 -49.82 -5.67 -26.13
C ALA A 14 -49.34 -5.04 -24.80
N GLU A 15 -49.72 -3.84 -24.39
CA GLU A 15 -50.46 -2.78 -25.09
C GLU A 15 -50.12 -1.41 -24.48
N VAL A 16 -50.44 -0.31 -25.18
CA VAL A 16 -50.22 1.05 -24.67
C VAL A 16 -51.46 1.53 -23.91
N GLY A 17 -51.29 1.83 -22.62
CA GLY A 17 -52.32 2.52 -21.81
C GLY A 17 -52.22 4.04 -21.96
N GLU A 18 -53.32 4.69 -22.34
CA GLU A 18 -53.40 6.12 -22.64
C GLU A 18 -54.37 6.85 -21.67
N ARG A 19 -54.10 8.15 -21.40
CA ARG A 19 -55.07 9.19 -20.95
C ARG A 19 -55.63 9.03 -19.49
N HIS A 20 -56.12 10.05 -18.76
CA HIS A 20 -56.45 11.47 -19.02
C HIS A 20 -56.33 12.38 -17.75
N HIS A 21 -56.15 13.70 -17.97
CA HIS A 21 -56.78 14.91 -17.36
C HIS A 21 -57.65 14.88 -16.07
N ALA A 22 -57.87 15.97 -15.29
CA ALA A 22 -57.28 17.35 -15.18
C ALA A 22 -57.92 18.14 -13.98
N GLY A 23 -57.48 19.39 -13.72
CA GLY A 23 -58.08 20.41 -12.80
C GLY A 23 -57.70 20.26 -11.32
N ASP A 24 -57.74 21.27 -10.43
CA ASP A 24 -57.90 22.75 -10.50
C ASP A 24 -57.15 23.33 -9.25
N ALA A 25 -56.48 24.50 -9.22
CA ALA A 25 -56.88 25.92 -9.40
C ALA A 25 -57.45 26.62 -8.12
N GLY A 26 -56.80 27.71 -7.68
CA GLY A 26 -57.17 28.62 -6.55
C GLY A 26 -55.97 28.92 -5.60
N SER A 27 -55.45 30.15 -5.33
CA SER A 27 -55.99 31.52 -5.15
C SER A 27 -56.71 31.71 -3.80
N LEU A 28 -56.46 32.70 -2.89
CA LEU A 28 -55.54 33.87 -2.69
C LEU A 28 -55.31 34.00 -1.14
N GLU A 29 -54.55 34.91 -0.48
CA GLU A 29 -53.75 36.14 -0.75
C GLU A 29 -52.23 35.83 -0.40
N ARG A 30 -51.20 36.69 -0.16
CA ARG A 30 -50.99 38.11 0.25
C ARG A 30 -51.25 38.42 1.76
N ALA A 31 -50.69 39.44 2.43
CA ALA A 31 -49.83 40.57 2.00
C ALA A 31 -48.94 41.16 3.16
N ARG A 32 -47.97 42.04 2.78
CA ARG A 32 -47.21 43.03 3.60
C ARG A 32 -46.15 42.47 4.58
N GLY A 33 -44.99 43.11 4.83
CA GLY A 33 -44.32 44.30 4.25
C GLY A 33 -42.93 44.45 4.91
N VAL A 34 -41.82 44.63 4.19
CA VAL A 34 -41.22 45.92 3.77
C VAL A 34 -41.03 46.92 4.92
N ASP A 35 -39.79 47.11 5.37
CA ASP A 35 -39.01 48.34 5.07
C ASP A 35 -37.48 48.10 5.23
N PRO A 36 -36.59 48.73 4.43
CA PRO A 36 -35.14 48.58 4.59
C PRO A 36 -34.39 49.93 4.72
N ASP A 37 -34.14 50.40 5.95
CA ASP A 37 -33.06 51.36 6.26
C ASP A 37 -32.85 51.51 7.78
N ASP A 38 -31.66 51.15 8.29
CA ASP A 38 -31.00 51.92 9.35
C ASP A 38 -29.48 51.77 9.19
N ALA A 39 -28.76 52.87 9.41
CA ALA A 39 -27.34 52.98 9.18
C ALA A 39 -26.68 53.78 10.30
N ARG A 40 -25.61 53.23 10.88
CA ARG A 40 -24.65 54.04 11.66
C ARG A 40 -23.28 53.38 11.76
N MET A 41 -22.26 54.23 11.79
CA MET A 41 -20.86 53.82 11.78
C MET A 41 -20.32 53.60 13.19
N GLY A 42 -19.29 52.75 13.31
CA GLY A 42 -18.45 52.62 14.50
C GLY A 42 -17.01 52.32 14.08
N VAL A 43 -16.11 53.28 14.28
CA VAL A 43 -14.66 53.08 14.11
C VAL A 43 -14.10 52.66 15.47
N GLY A 44 -13.47 51.49 15.53
CA GLY A 44 -12.73 50.97 16.69
C GLY A 44 -11.26 50.75 16.34
N THR A 45 -10.37 50.97 17.32
CA THR A 45 -8.92 50.95 17.11
C THR A 45 -8.30 49.55 17.19
N ALA A 46 -7.03 49.46 16.80
CA ALA A 46 -6.22 48.25 16.85
C ALA A 46 -6.15 47.60 18.24
N ASP A 47 -5.92 46.29 18.24
CA ASP A 47 -5.41 45.54 19.39
C ASP A 47 -4.17 44.76 18.94
N ASP A 48 -3.17 44.62 19.82
CA ASP A 48 -1.84 44.08 19.50
C ASP A 48 -1.74 42.59 19.88
N GLY A 49 -1.26 41.76 18.95
CA GLY A 49 -1.81 40.41 18.75
C GLY A 49 -0.82 39.25 18.71
N GLY A 50 0.43 39.44 19.13
CA GLY A 50 1.38 38.35 19.45
C GLY A 50 1.67 37.33 18.35
N VAL A 51 2.72 37.57 17.54
CA VAL A 51 3.28 36.57 16.61
C VAL A 51 3.74 35.34 17.40
N GLN A 52 3.04 34.21 17.26
CA GLN A 52 3.48 32.94 17.84
C GLN A 52 4.64 32.36 17.02
N HIS A 53 5.68 31.93 17.74
CA HIS A 53 6.94 31.50 17.14
C HIS A 53 6.82 30.16 16.41
N ALA A 54 7.69 29.95 15.41
CA ALA A 54 7.80 28.68 14.72
C ALA A 54 8.14 27.54 15.70
N GLY A 55 7.41 26.43 15.59
CA GLY A 55 7.72 25.19 16.33
C GLY A 55 9.09 24.63 15.94
N GLN A 56 9.71 23.90 16.87
CA GLN A 56 11.03 23.32 16.68
C GLN A 56 11.05 22.25 15.57
N TYR A 57 12.11 22.28 14.75
CA TYR A 57 12.41 21.24 13.78
C TYR A 57 13.33 20.20 14.43
N ASP A 58 12.77 19.11 14.95
CA ASP A 58 13.55 17.97 15.44
C ASP A 58 13.99 17.08 14.25
N VAL A 59 15.11 17.47 13.63
CA VAL A 59 15.76 16.68 12.58
C VAL A 59 16.44 15.46 13.21
N ALA A 60 15.78 14.32 13.15
CA ALA A 60 16.32 13.05 13.63
C ALA A 60 17.31 12.44 12.62
N ASP A 61 18.61 12.61 12.87
CA ASP A 61 19.67 11.90 12.13
C ASP A 61 19.57 10.38 12.35
N VAL A 62 19.09 9.65 11.35
CA VAL A 62 18.98 8.19 11.38
C VAL A 62 20.35 7.56 11.15
N ALA A 63 21.06 7.25 12.24
CA ALA A 63 22.35 6.56 12.20
C ALA A 63 22.21 5.16 11.54
N ALA A 64 23.01 4.92 10.50
CA ALA A 64 23.02 3.65 9.78
C ALA A 64 23.66 2.52 10.62
N LEU A 65 22.83 1.78 11.36
CA LEU A 65 23.23 0.55 12.04
C LEU A 65 23.09 -0.69 11.13
N ALA A 66 23.76 -1.77 11.53
CA ALA A 66 24.26 -2.80 10.62
C ALA A 66 23.20 -3.59 9.85
N LEU A 67 23.64 -4.10 8.69
CA LEU A 67 22.86 -4.93 7.76
C LEU A 67 22.33 -6.20 8.44
N ASP A 68 21.01 -6.36 8.49
CA ASP A 68 20.42 -7.67 8.22
C ASP A 68 20.09 -7.77 6.71
N LYS A 69 20.10 -8.98 6.15
CA LYS A 69 20.06 -9.21 4.71
C LYS A 69 18.74 -9.86 4.29
N PRO A 70 18.06 -9.38 3.23
CA PRO A 70 16.92 -10.08 2.67
C PRO A 70 17.33 -11.49 2.23
N ARG A 71 16.52 -12.49 2.61
CA ARG A 71 16.80 -13.91 2.37
C ARG A 71 16.50 -14.27 0.92
N VAL A 72 17.44 -13.97 0.02
CA VAL A 72 17.42 -14.48 -1.35
C VAL A 72 17.43 -16.02 -1.29
N LEU A 73 16.38 -16.66 -1.82
CA LEU A 73 16.30 -18.11 -1.89
C LEU A 73 17.36 -18.67 -2.85
N LEU A 74 18.15 -19.62 -2.35
CA LEU A 74 19.00 -20.49 -3.16
C LEU A 74 18.42 -21.90 -3.04
N ALA A 75 17.95 -22.45 -4.16
CA ALA A 75 17.28 -23.74 -4.20
C ALA A 75 18.24 -24.83 -4.71
N GLU A 76 19.04 -25.41 -3.82
CA GLU A 76 19.83 -26.62 -4.10
C GLU A 76 19.59 -27.69 -3.02
N GLU A 77 18.71 -28.63 -3.38
CA GLU A 77 18.71 -30.07 -3.12
C GLU A 77 18.73 -30.63 -1.68
N ALA A 78 17.73 -31.46 -1.39
CA ALA A 78 17.69 -32.36 -0.24
C ALA A 78 17.96 -33.81 -0.68
N ILE A 79 18.92 -34.47 -0.02
CA ILE A 79 19.06 -35.93 -0.01
C ILE A 79 19.29 -36.35 1.45
N ALA A 80 18.59 -37.38 1.91
CA ALA A 80 18.69 -37.93 3.26
C ALA A 80 19.63 -39.15 3.30
N ASP A 81 20.14 -39.49 4.49
CA ASP A 81 20.29 -40.89 4.87
C ASP A 81 20.31 -41.10 6.40
N GLU A 82 20.25 -42.37 6.83
CA GLU A 82 19.72 -42.79 8.13
C GLU A 82 20.64 -42.62 9.38
N LEU A 83 19.98 -42.43 10.54
CA LEU A 83 20.58 -42.53 11.88
C LEU A 83 20.66 -43.99 12.37
N HIS A 84 21.85 -44.59 12.36
CA HIS A 84 22.13 -45.82 13.11
C HIS A 84 23.58 -45.88 13.64
N GLY A 85 23.76 -46.48 14.83
CA GLY A 85 25.08 -46.86 15.36
C GLY A 85 25.66 -45.92 16.42
N ARG A 86 25.85 -46.41 17.64
CA ARG A 86 26.60 -45.73 18.70
C ARG A 86 28.08 -46.12 18.60
N GLN A 87 29.00 -45.15 18.68
CA GLN A 87 30.19 -45.31 19.53
C GLN A 87 30.87 -43.98 19.86
N CYS A 88 31.14 -43.75 21.15
CA CYS A 88 32.06 -42.72 21.59
C CYS A 88 33.50 -43.25 21.44
N ILE A 89 34.40 -42.44 20.90
CA ILE A 89 35.85 -42.71 20.87
C ILE A 89 36.58 -41.45 21.33
N GLU A 90 37.71 -41.61 22.01
CA GLU A 90 38.26 -40.64 22.97
C GLU A 90 38.96 -39.43 22.33
N THR A 91 38.81 -38.27 22.96
CA THR A 91 39.53 -37.04 22.59
C THR A 91 40.99 -37.11 23.01
N SER A 92 41.89 -37.49 22.09
CA SER A 92 43.34 -37.31 22.30
C SER A 92 44.10 -36.94 21.02
N THR A 93 44.68 -35.73 21.05
CA THR A 93 45.92 -35.32 20.37
C THR A 93 46.13 -35.70 18.90
N ILE A 94 45.62 -34.86 17.98
CA ILE A 94 46.22 -34.66 16.64
C ILE A 94 46.57 -33.19 16.44
N ASP A 95 47.40 -32.63 17.34
CA ASP A 95 48.10 -31.37 17.04
C ASP A 95 49.35 -31.65 16.19
N GLN A 96 49.11 -31.94 14.92
CA GLN A 96 50.15 -31.92 13.88
C GLN A 96 49.62 -31.20 12.64
N ARG A 97 49.48 -29.87 12.75
CA ARG A 97 49.21 -29.01 11.59
C ARG A 97 50.30 -29.20 10.52
N ARG A 98 49.96 -29.86 9.41
CA ARG A 98 50.67 -29.76 8.13
C ARG A 98 49.95 -28.74 7.22
N PRO A 99 50.33 -27.45 7.21
CA PRO A 99 49.61 -26.42 6.46
C PRO A 99 50.04 -26.39 4.98
N ALA A 100 49.58 -27.35 4.16
CA ALA A 100 49.77 -27.28 2.71
C ALA A 100 48.70 -28.05 1.90
N ARG A 101 48.18 -27.37 0.86
CA ARG A 101 47.48 -27.87 -0.36
C ARG A 101 45.95 -27.87 -0.49
N TYR A 102 45.15 -27.57 0.53
CA TYR A 102 43.69 -27.33 0.37
C TYR A 102 43.23 -25.91 0.75
N ALA A 103 44.11 -24.92 0.55
CA ALA A 103 43.80 -23.49 0.60
C ALA A 103 43.85 -22.83 -0.79
N ALA A 104 43.47 -23.58 -1.83
CA ALA A 104 43.14 -23.01 -3.13
C ALA A 104 41.80 -22.27 -2.98
N VAL A 105 41.86 -21.00 -2.58
CA VAL A 105 40.67 -20.15 -2.45
C VAL A 105 40.03 -20.01 -3.82
N MET A 106 38.96 -20.75 -4.05
CA MET A 106 38.04 -20.55 -5.16
C MET A 106 37.45 -19.14 -5.05
N LYS A 107 38.08 -18.17 -5.72
CA LYS A 107 37.42 -16.91 -6.06
C LYS A 107 36.31 -17.24 -7.06
N GLN A 108 35.14 -17.65 -6.56
CA GLN A 108 33.93 -17.60 -7.36
C GLN A 108 33.80 -16.19 -7.94
N ALA A 109 33.51 -16.11 -9.24
CA ALA A 109 33.11 -14.84 -9.83
C ALA A 109 31.85 -14.33 -9.10
N PRO A 110 31.69 -13.02 -8.89
CA PRO A 110 30.50 -12.50 -8.23
C PRO A 110 29.26 -12.91 -9.03
N PHE A 111 28.28 -13.54 -8.35
CA PHE A 111 27.04 -13.98 -8.98
C PHE A 111 26.30 -12.78 -9.60
N THR A 112 26.10 -12.82 -10.91
CA THR A 112 25.35 -11.80 -11.66
C THR A 112 23.86 -12.16 -11.66
N SER A 113 23.08 -11.57 -10.77
CA SER A 113 21.62 -11.70 -10.81
C SER A 113 21.02 -10.93 -11.99
N ARG A 114 20.06 -11.55 -12.67
CA ARG A 114 19.24 -10.87 -13.69
C ARG A 114 18.05 -10.20 -13.01
N ARG A 115 17.80 -8.93 -13.32
CA ARG A 115 16.56 -8.24 -12.94
C ARG A 115 15.40 -8.77 -13.80
N TRP A 116 14.26 -9.05 -13.16
CA TRP A 116 12.99 -9.38 -13.81
C TRP A 116 12.26 -8.11 -14.23
N ARG A 117 11.46 -8.19 -15.30
CA ARG A 117 10.45 -7.17 -15.59
C ARG A 117 9.09 -7.59 -15.04
N ARG A 118 8.23 -6.63 -14.73
CA ARG A 118 6.84 -6.89 -14.35
C ARG A 118 6.09 -7.71 -15.39
N VAL A 119 6.27 -7.44 -16.69
CA VAL A 119 5.67 -8.23 -17.79
C VAL A 119 6.27 -9.64 -17.98
N GLU A 120 7.40 -9.93 -17.35
CA GLU A 120 7.95 -11.30 -17.28
C GLU A 120 7.38 -12.04 -16.07
N TYR A 121 7.22 -11.34 -14.94
CA TYR A 121 6.61 -11.82 -13.69
C TYR A 121 5.10 -12.10 -13.83
N GLU A 122 4.32 -11.16 -14.37
CA GLU A 122 2.90 -11.32 -14.70
C GLU A 122 2.69 -12.59 -15.57
N ARG A 123 3.59 -12.81 -16.54
CA ARG A 123 3.56 -14.00 -17.40
C ARG A 123 3.95 -15.30 -16.70
N LEU A 124 4.74 -15.27 -15.62
CA LEU A 124 5.02 -16.45 -14.81
C LEU A 124 3.81 -16.83 -13.94
N ILE A 125 3.07 -15.85 -13.44
CA ILE A 125 1.78 -16.06 -12.76
C ILE A 125 0.76 -16.66 -13.74
N ASP A 126 0.59 -16.08 -14.93
CA ASP A 126 -0.29 -16.61 -15.99
C ASP A 126 0.01 -18.07 -16.41
N LEU A 127 1.23 -18.55 -16.12
CA LEU A 127 1.69 -19.91 -16.44
C LEU A 127 1.66 -20.88 -15.24
N GLY A 128 1.28 -20.42 -14.04
CA GLY A 128 1.30 -21.23 -12.82
C GLY A 128 2.72 -21.65 -12.41
N ALA A 129 3.70 -20.74 -12.51
CA ALA A 129 5.11 -21.02 -12.22
C ALA A 129 5.51 -20.88 -10.73
N PHE A 130 4.57 -20.49 -9.88
CA PHE A 130 4.69 -20.32 -8.42
C PHE A 130 3.52 -21.07 -7.75
N ASP A 131 3.66 -21.47 -6.48
CA ASP A 131 2.55 -22.06 -5.73
C ASP A 131 1.45 -21.01 -5.47
N GLU A 132 0.17 -21.41 -5.47
CA GLU A 132 -0.97 -20.46 -5.37
C GLU A 132 -0.98 -19.63 -4.07
N ASP A 133 -0.33 -20.13 -3.01
CA ASP A 133 -0.17 -19.46 -1.71
C ASP A 133 1.22 -18.82 -1.51
N GLU A 134 2.11 -18.80 -2.52
CA GLU A 134 3.47 -18.22 -2.38
C GLU A 134 3.42 -16.68 -2.37
N PRO A 135 3.75 -15.99 -1.25
CA PRO A 135 3.50 -14.56 -1.10
C PRO A 135 4.62 -13.73 -1.73
N LEU A 136 4.72 -13.77 -3.06
CA LEU A 136 5.77 -13.08 -3.83
C LEU A 136 5.38 -11.65 -4.18
N GLU A 137 6.22 -10.69 -3.81
CA GLU A 137 6.20 -9.33 -4.37
C GLU A 137 7.32 -9.17 -5.41
N LEU A 138 7.07 -8.42 -6.50
CA LEU A 138 8.12 -7.97 -7.40
C LEU A 138 8.57 -6.56 -7.00
N ILE A 139 9.80 -6.42 -6.54
CA ILE A 139 10.38 -5.17 -6.04
C ILE A 139 11.65 -4.83 -6.82
N GLY A 140 11.60 -3.79 -7.65
CA GLY A 140 12.77 -3.29 -8.40
C GLY A 140 13.47 -4.36 -9.25
N GLY A 141 12.73 -5.32 -9.78
CA GLY A 141 13.22 -6.44 -10.58
C GLY A 141 13.78 -7.62 -9.78
N GLN A 142 13.55 -7.66 -8.47
CA GLN A 142 13.77 -8.84 -7.61
C GLN A 142 12.41 -9.41 -7.18
N LEU A 143 12.27 -10.73 -7.23
CA LEU A 143 11.20 -11.42 -6.51
C LEU A 143 11.60 -11.52 -5.04
N ILE A 144 10.70 -11.15 -4.14
CA ILE A 144 10.87 -11.28 -2.70
C ILE A 144 9.68 -12.02 -2.10
N VAL A 145 9.91 -12.77 -1.02
CA VAL A 145 8.84 -13.35 -0.20
C VAL A 145 8.43 -12.32 0.85
N ALA A 146 7.14 -11.98 0.94
CA ALA A 146 6.63 -11.07 1.95
C ALA A 146 6.66 -11.70 3.36
N GLU A 147 6.71 -10.86 4.40
CA GLU A 147 6.78 -11.35 5.79
C GLU A 147 5.40 -11.91 6.26
N PRO A 148 5.37 -13.02 7.03
CA PRO A 148 4.14 -13.57 7.59
C PRO A 148 3.46 -12.58 8.54
N LYS A 149 2.16 -12.31 8.32
CA LYS A 149 1.42 -11.24 9.01
C LYS A 149 0.82 -11.73 10.32
N GLY A 150 1.18 -11.07 11.43
CA GLY A 150 0.70 -11.39 12.78
C GLY A 150 -0.75 -10.97 13.03
N SER A 151 -1.31 -11.39 14.18
CA SER A 151 -2.69 -11.04 14.55
C SER A 151 -2.89 -9.53 14.78
N GLU A 152 -1.88 -8.83 15.30
CA GLU A 152 -1.93 -7.38 15.50
C GLU A 152 -1.87 -6.64 14.15
N HIS A 153 -0.99 -7.09 13.25
CA HIS A 153 -0.92 -6.65 11.86
C HIS A 153 -2.27 -6.78 11.14
N ALA A 154 -2.87 -7.97 11.15
CA ALA A 154 -4.17 -8.20 10.52
C ALA A 154 -5.27 -7.29 11.09
N THR A 155 -5.33 -7.15 12.42
CA THR A 155 -6.29 -6.25 13.09
C THR A 155 -6.12 -4.79 12.63
N ALA A 156 -4.87 -4.30 12.55
CA ALA A 156 -4.59 -2.95 12.11
C ALA A 156 -4.92 -2.72 10.62
N VAL A 157 -4.69 -3.71 9.75
CA VAL A 157 -5.10 -3.66 8.33
C VAL A 157 -6.62 -3.59 8.19
N GLU A 158 -7.36 -4.35 8.98
CA GLU A 158 -8.83 -4.32 8.98
C GLU A 158 -9.35 -2.96 9.48
N MET A 159 -8.86 -2.48 10.64
CA MET A 159 -9.24 -1.19 11.22
C MET A 159 -8.93 -0.02 10.28
N ALA A 160 -7.71 0.06 9.75
CA ALA A 160 -7.34 1.12 8.80
C ALA A 160 -8.12 1.00 7.49
N GLY A 161 -8.44 -0.22 7.05
CA GLY A 161 -9.28 -0.48 5.89
C GLY A 161 -10.71 0.07 6.06
N ASP A 162 -11.33 -0.13 7.21
CA ASP A 162 -12.67 0.39 7.50
C ASP A 162 -12.69 1.89 7.79
N ALA A 163 -11.68 2.41 8.50
CA ALA A 163 -11.51 3.85 8.71
C ALA A 163 -11.38 4.62 7.38
N LEU A 164 -10.61 4.09 6.42
CA LEU A 164 -10.57 4.60 5.05
C LEU A 164 -11.94 4.49 4.36
N ARG A 165 -12.60 3.33 4.39
CA ARG A 165 -13.91 3.12 3.74
C ARG A 165 -14.98 4.08 4.25
N ALA A 166 -14.94 4.45 5.52
CA ALA A 166 -15.85 5.43 6.12
C ALA A 166 -15.56 6.88 5.72
N ALA A 167 -14.27 7.23 5.51
CA ALA A 167 -13.84 8.59 5.21
C ALA A 167 -13.80 8.95 3.71
N LEU A 168 -13.73 7.94 2.82
CA LEU A 168 -13.59 8.13 1.37
C LEU A 168 -14.91 8.46 0.68
N PRO A 169 -14.95 9.47 -0.23
CA PRO A 169 -16.13 9.76 -1.01
C PRO A 169 -16.33 8.78 -2.17
N ALA A 170 -17.55 8.74 -2.73
CA ALA A 170 -17.87 7.92 -3.89
C ALA A 170 -16.94 8.18 -5.09
N GLY A 171 -16.62 7.12 -5.84
CA GLY A 171 -15.63 7.16 -6.92
C GLY A 171 -14.18 6.93 -6.46
N TRP A 172 -13.99 6.50 -5.21
CA TRP A 172 -12.75 5.96 -4.68
C TRP A 172 -13.00 4.61 -4.02
N ILE A 173 -12.00 3.72 -4.03
CA ILE A 173 -12.06 2.43 -3.33
C ILE A 173 -10.76 2.16 -2.58
N VAL A 174 -10.88 1.41 -1.49
CA VAL A 174 -9.75 0.74 -0.81
C VAL A 174 -9.58 -0.64 -1.44
N ARG A 175 -8.38 -0.90 -1.96
CA ARG A 175 -7.85 -2.26 -2.16
C ARG A 175 -6.87 -2.54 -1.03
N GLY A 176 -6.68 -3.80 -0.65
CA GLY A 176 -5.65 -4.18 0.31
C GLY A 176 -5.13 -5.57 -0.02
N GLN A 177 -3.84 -5.81 0.26
CA GLN A 177 -3.15 -7.09 0.04
C GLN A 177 -3.40 -7.59 -1.39
N ASN A 178 -2.94 -6.78 -2.35
CA ASN A 178 -3.34 -6.84 -3.75
C ASN A 178 -2.30 -6.04 -4.59
N PRO A 179 -1.75 -6.57 -5.70
CA PRO A 179 -0.68 -5.88 -6.43
C PRO A 179 -1.07 -4.50 -6.96
N ILE A 180 -0.06 -3.63 -7.11
CA ILE A 180 -0.13 -2.34 -7.80
C ILE A 180 1.00 -2.22 -8.84
N ASN A 181 0.68 -1.80 -10.06
CA ASN A 181 1.62 -1.82 -11.18
C ASN A 181 2.43 -0.51 -11.28
N LEU A 182 3.36 -0.29 -10.35
CA LEU A 182 4.11 0.97 -10.24
C LEU A 182 4.94 1.31 -11.48
N ASP A 183 5.76 0.38 -11.94
CA ASP A 183 6.69 0.57 -13.05
C ASP A 183 6.99 -0.77 -13.77
N ASP A 184 7.94 -0.77 -14.72
CA ASP A 184 8.29 -1.96 -15.50
C ASP A 184 9.12 -3.00 -14.72
N GLU A 185 9.55 -2.68 -13.50
CA GLU A 185 10.35 -3.56 -12.64
C GLU A 185 9.63 -3.93 -11.34
N SER A 186 8.46 -3.35 -11.03
CA SER A 186 7.88 -3.41 -9.69
C SER A 186 6.36 -3.58 -9.68
N ALA A 187 5.90 -4.60 -8.95
CA ALA A 187 4.52 -4.87 -8.58
C ALA A 187 4.43 -5.27 -7.09
N PRO A 188 4.55 -4.30 -6.16
CA PRO A 188 4.36 -4.56 -4.73
C PRO A 188 2.90 -4.85 -4.39
N GLU A 189 2.70 -5.52 -3.26
CA GLU A 189 1.42 -5.79 -2.62
C GLU A 189 1.27 -5.02 -1.30
N PRO A 190 0.88 -3.74 -1.34
CA PRO A 190 0.67 -2.98 -0.12
C PRO A 190 -0.53 -3.49 0.67
N ASP A 191 -0.45 -3.39 1.99
CA ASP A 191 -1.55 -3.75 2.88
C ASP A 191 -2.83 -2.99 2.56
N LEU A 192 -2.73 -1.69 2.27
CA LEU A 192 -3.86 -0.88 1.77
C LEU A 192 -3.41 0.12 0.69
N ALA A 193 -4.23 0.28 -0.34
CA ALA A 193 -4.07 1.27 -1.40
C ALA A 193 -5.41 1.93 -1.76
N VAL A 194 -5.44 3.26 -1.79
CA VAL A 194 -6.62 4.05 -2.19
C VAL A 194 -6.50 4.43 -3.66
N VAL A 195 -7.49 4.04 -4.46
CA VAL A 195 -7.49 4.20 -5.92
C VAL A 195 -8.81 4.79 -6.44
N ARG A 196 -8.75 5.56 -7.53
CA ARG A 196 -9.90 6.27 -8.10
C ARG A 196 -10.65 5.39 -9.11
N GLY A 197 -11.94 5.21 -8.90
CA GLY A 197 -12.83 4.45 -9.79
C GLY A 197 -13.67 3.44 -9.02
N SER A 198 -13.83 2.26 -9.60
CA SER A 198 -14.61 1.13 -9.09
C SER A 198 -13.78 -0.16 -9.12
N ARG A 199 -14.29 -1.22 -8.48
CA ARG A 199 -13.64 -2.55 -8.51
C ARG A 199 -13.59 -3.14 -9.92
N ALA A 200 -14.52 -2.76 -10.80
CA ALA A 200 -14.62 -3.28 -12.16
C ALA A 200 -13.54 -2.72 -13.11
N ASP A 201 -13.00 -1.54 -12.81
CA ASP A 201 -11.97 -0.89 -13.66
C ASP A 201 -10.62 -1.62 -13.59
N TYR A 202 -10.36 -2.33 -12.48
CA TYR A 202 -9.11 -3.09 -12.24
C TYR A 202 -9.23 -4.59 -12.51
N ARG A 203 -10.31 -5.04 -13.17
CA ARG A 203 -10.60 -6.47 -13.43
C ARG A 203 -9.62 -7.19 -14.37
N HIS A 204 -8.77 -6.43 -15.08
CA HIS A 204 -7.84 -6.93 -16.10
C HIS A 204 -6.44 -6.30 -15.99
N ALA A 205 -6.22 -5.39 -15.04
CA ALA A 205 -4.96 -4.72 -14.81
C ALA A 205 -4.97 -4.09 -13.42
N HIS A 206 -3.86 -4.21 -12.68
CA HIS A 206 -3.72 -3.57 -11.38
C HIS A 206 -3.51 -2.05 -11.52
N PRO A 207 -3.93 -1.26 -10.52
CA PRO A 207 -3.76 0.19 -10.52
C PRO A 207 -2.29 0.58 -10.53
N ALA A 208 -1.90 1.44 -11.47
CA ALA A 208 -0.54 2.00 -11.57
C ALA A 208 -0.35 3.33 -10.81
N ARG A 209 -1.44 3.91 -10.27
CA ARG A 209 -1.44 5.25 -9.64
C ARG A 209 -2.41 5.31 -8.44
N PRO A 210 -2.07 4.70 -7.29
CA PRO A 210 -2.79 4.98 -6.04
C PRO A 210 -2.55 6.42 -5.58
N ALA A 211 -3.54 6.99 -4.89
CA ALA A 211 -3.46 8.34 -4.31
C ALA A 211 -3.01 8.32 -2.83
N LEU A 212 -3.08 7.14 -2.19
CA LEU A 212 -2.47 6.82 -0.91
C LEU A 212 -2.07 5.34 -0.93
N ILE A 213 -0.91 5.03 -0.38
CA ILE A 213 -0.50 3.68 0.04
C ILE A 213 -0.35 3.69 1.56
N ILE A 214 -0.80 2.63 2.23
CA ILE A 214 -0.48 2.35 3.64
C ILE A 214 0.14 0.96 3.71
N GLU A 215 1.26 0.87 4.42
CA GLU A 215 1.78 -0.40 4.94
C GLU A 215 1.54 -0.47 6.45
N VAL A 216 1.23 -1.65 6.97
CA VAL A 216 1.21 -1.91 8.42
C VAL A 216 2.52 -2.59 8.77
N ALA A 217 3.16 -2.16 9.87
CA ALA A 217 4.55 -2.52 10.12
C ALA A 217 4.85 -2.84 11.59
N GLU A 218 5.33 -4.07 11.81
CA GLU A 218 5.94 -4.53 13.06
C GLU A 218 7.42 -4.90 12.79
N THR A 219 7.68 -6.12 12.31
CA THR A 219 9.02 -6.57 11.89
C THR A 219 9.49 -5.90 10.60
N SER A 220 8.57 -5.72 9.65
CA SER A 220 8.81 -5.13 8.33
C SER A 220 9.19 -3.64 8.37
N LEU A 221 9.05 -2.96 9.52
CA LEU A 221 9.19 -1.51 9.67
C LEU A 221 10.49 -0.92 9.09
N ARG A 222 11.61 -1.67 9.12
CA ARG A 222 12.86 -1.22 8.45
C ARG A 222 12.74 -1.28 6.92
N PHE A 223 12.14 -2.35 6.39
CA PHE A 223 11.92 -2.57 4.96
C PHE A 223 10.91 -1.56 4.40
N ASP A 224 9.82 -1.29 5.12
CA ASP A 224 8.81 -0.30 4.75
C ASP A 224 9.39 1.11 4.71
N ARG A 225 10.08 1.53 5.78
CA ARG A 225 10.73 2.87 5.84
C ARG A 225 11.79 3.10 4.77
N ILE A 226 12.55 2.07 4.37
CA ILE A 226 13.76 2.22 3.53
C ILE A 226 13.54 1.74 2.08
N GLU A 227 13.13 0.50 1.89
CA GLU A 227 13.06 -0.15 0.57
C GLU A 227 11.75 0.24 -0.13
N LYS A 228 10.60 -0.09 0.47
CA LYS A 228 9.27 0.26 -0.06
C LYS A 228 9.05 1.77 -0.06
N GLY A 229 9.44 2.49 0.98
CA GLY A 229 9.41 3.96 1.02
C GLY A 229 10.24 4.62 -0.08
N SER A 230 11.43 4.10 -0.40
CA SER A 230 12.22 4.59 -1.54
C SER A 230 11.59 4.22 -2.89
N LEU A 231 10.97 3.04 -3.01
CA LEU A 231 10.26 2.60 -4.21
C LEU A 231 9.01 3.47 -4.49
N TYR A 232 8.19 3.75 -3.48
CA TYR A 232 7.01 4.60 -3.61
C TYR A 232 7.39 6.06 -3.92
N ALA A 233 8.49 6.55 -3.34
CA ALA A 233 9.09 7.83 -3.72
C ALA A 233 9.66 7.82 -5.16
N ARG A 234 10.22 6.70 -5.66
CA ARG A 234 10.62 6.54 -7.07
C ARG A 234 9.42 6.62 -8.01
N ALA A 235 8.33 5.94 -7.67
CA ALA A 235 7.10 5.90 -8.46
C ALA A 235 6.27 7.21 -8.40
N GLY A 236 6.66 8.18 -7.57
CA GLY A 236 5.97 9.47 -7.45
C GLY A 236 4.64 9.39 -6.70
N ILE A 237 4.50 8.43 -5.78
CA ILE A 237 3.35 8.35 -4.88
C ILE A 237 3.39 9.54 -3.93
N VAL A 238 2.32 10.33 -3.89
CA VAL A 238 2.28 11.65 -3.20
C VAL A 238 1.95 11.58 -1.71
N ASP A 239 1.41 10.46 -1.25
CA ASP A 239 1.08 10.20 0.15
C ASP A 239 1.35 8.72 0.43
N TYR A 240 2.25 8.44 1.37
CA TYR A 240 2.59 7.08 1.80
C TYR A 240 2.59 7.03 3.32
N TRP A 241 1.80 6.15 3.93
CA TRP A 241 1.71 6.04 5.38
C TRP A 241 2.27 4.70 5.85
N VAL A 242 2.85 4.69 7.05
CA VAL A 242 3.22 3.48 7.76
C VAL A 242 2.48 3.48 9.10
N VAL A 243 1.62 2.50 9.31
CA VAL A 243 1.02 2.20 10.61
C VAL A 243 2.07 1.42 11.39
N ASN A 244 2.81 2.14 12.23
CA ASN A 244 3.96 1.62 12.95
C ASN A 244 3.48 1.06 14.30
N LEU A 245 3.43 -0.27 14.38
CA LEU A 245 2.97 -1.01 15.55
C LEU A 245 4.01 -1.05 16.68
N VAL A 246 5.30 -0.89 16.36
CA VAL A 246 6.39 -0.88 17.34
C VAL A 246 6.37 0.38 18.20
N ASP A 247 6.30 1.55 17.56
CA ASP A 247 6.25 2.85 18.25
C ASP A 247 4.80 3.28 18.58
N ARG A 248 3.79 2.54 18.10
CA ARG A 248 2.35 2.84 18.16
C ARG A 248 2.00 4.26 17.67
N VAL A 249 2.51 4.59 16.48
CA VAL A 249 2.26 5.87 15.77
C VAL A 249 1.82 5.63 14.33
N LEU A 250 1.20 6.63 13.73
CA LEU A 250 1.14 6.74 12.27
C LEU A 250 2.32 7.59 11.79
N GLU A 251 3.12 7.07 10.85
CA GLU A 251 4.14 7.82 10.13
C GLU A 251 3.61 8.19 8.74
N VAL A 252 3.76 9.46 8.34
CA VAL A 252 3.20 10.00 7.10
C VAL A 252 4.32 10.61 6.26
N TYR A 253 4.58 9.98 5.12
CA TYR A 253 5.69 10.26 4.21
C TYR A 253 5.22 11.03 2.97
N ARG A 254 5.78 12.23 2.78
CA ARG A 254 5.39 13.21 1.76
C ARG A 254 6.61 13.94 1.18
N ASP A 255 6.40 14.65 0.07
CA ASP A 255 7.43 15.38 -0.70
C ASP A 255 8.62 14.50 -1.17
N SER A 256 8.56 13.98 -2.40
CA SER A 256 9.55 13.02 -2.91
C SER A 256 10.79 13.70 -3.51
N GLY A 257 11.90 13.69 -2.75
CA GLY A 257 13.21 14.16 -3.19
C GLY A 257 14.02 13.09 -3.94
N ALA A 258 15.11 13.53 -4.58
CA ALA A 258 16.16 12.64 -5.05
C ALA A 258 17.23 12.45 -3.95
N ASP A 259 17.63 11.21 -3.70
CA ASP A 259 18.69 10.87 -2.74
C ASP A 259 19.47 9.66 -3.27
N VAL A 260 20.77 9.86 -3.52
CA VAL A 260 21.67 8.83 -4.06
C VAL A 260 22.03 7.73 -3.06
N THR A 261 21.66 7.90 -1.79
CA THR A 261 21.83 6.89 -0.72
C THR A 261 20.58 6.01 -0.54
N ALA A 262 19.43 6.40 -1.08
CA ALA A 262 18.20 5.65 -1.01
C ALA A 262 18.18 4.52 -2.07
N PRO A 263 17.67 3.30 -1.77
CA PRO A 263 17.77 2.12 -2.65
C PRO A 263 17.30 2.34 -4.09
N TYR A 264 16.28 3.17 -4.29
CA TYR A 264 15.67 3.46 -5.59
C TYR A 264 15.92 4.91 -6.06
N GLY A 265 16.94 5.58 -5.51
CA GLY A 265 17.40 6.92 -5.91
C GLY A 265 16.50 8.08 -5.48
N ARG A 266 15.41 7.79 -4.75
CA ARG A 266 14.45 8.75 -4.21
C ARG A 266 14.05 8.39 -2.79
N ARG A 267 13.58 9.40 -2.06
CA ARG A 267 13.01 9.27 -0.71
C ARG A 267 11.96 10.35 -0.49
N TYR A 268 11.18 10.20 0.56
CA TYR A 268 10.39 11.29 1.11
C TYR A 268 11.26 12.23 1.96
N LEU A 269 11.00 13.53 1.85
CA LEU A 269 11.68 14.61 2.56
C LEU A 269 10.88 15.09 3.78
N SER A 270 9.55 15.00 3.72
CA SER A 270 8.66 15.19 4.85
C SER A 270 8.28 13.85 5.46
N VAL A 271 8.46 13.72 6.78
CA VAL A 271 8.03 12.55 7.56
C VAL A 271 7.38 13.07 8.84
N GLU A 272 6.05 13.16 8.83
CA GLU A 272 5.26 13.56 9.99
C GLU A 272 4.93 12.34 10.85
N ARG A 273 4.82 12.51 12.18
CA ARG A 273 4.38 11.45 13.11
C ARG A 273 3.15 11.90 13.87
N PHE A 274 2.13 11.05 13.88
CA PHE A 274 0.84 11.32 14.51
C PHE A 274 0.48 10.25 15.54
N THR A 275 -0.07 10.71 16.66
CA THR A 275 -0.58 9.88 17.77
C THR A 275 -2.03 10.26 18.09
N PRO A 276 -2.82 9.36 18.72
CA PRO A 276 -4.11 9.74 19.30
C PRO A 276 -3.95 10.93 20.28
N PRO A 277 -4.89 11.90 20.30
CA PRO A 277 -6.18 11.95 19.61
C PRO A 277 -6.16 12.69 18.25
N SER A 278 -5.00 12.86 17.62
CA SER A 278 -4.91 13.58 16.33
C SER A 278 -5.63 12.85 15.19
N SER A 279 -5.83 13.56 14.07
CA SER A 279 -6.49 13.05 12.86
C SER A 279 -5.76 13.52 11.60
N VAL A 280 -5.78 12.72 10.54
CA VAL A 280 -5.07 12.97 9.28
C VAL A 280 -6.00 12.74 8.08
N ALA A 281 -5.78 13.46 6.98
CA ALA A 281 -6.47 13.22 5.71
C ALA A 281 -5.45 12.88 4.59
N PRO A 282 -5.80 12.01 3.61
CA PRO A 282 -4.97 11.78 2.43
C PRO A 282 -4.95 13.01 1.52
N ILE A 283 -3.77 13.51 1.17
CA ILE A 283 -3.61 14.78 0.44
C ILE A 283 -4.09 14.71 -1.02
N GLY A 284 -4.09 13.50 -1.60
CA GLY A 284 -4.56 13.24 -2.97
C GLY A 284 -6.07 12.98 -3.10
N VAL A 285 -6.84 12.98 -2.01
CA VAL A 285 -8.23 12.52 -1.99
C VAL A 285 -9.11 13.44 -1.13
N PRO A 286 -10.30 13.89 -1.60
CA PRO A 286 -11.21 14.71 -0.80
C PRO A 286 -11.99 13.88 0.24
N ALA A 287 -11.26 13.22 1.14
CA ALA A 287 -11.78 12.45 2.26
C ALA A 287 -11.94 13.31 3.53
N THR A 288 -12.77 12.87 4.47
CA THR A 288 -12.81 13.46 5.82
C THR A 288 -11.55 13.09 6.62
N PRO A 289 -11.08 13.92 7.57
CA PRO A 289 -10.00 13.53 8.48
C PRO A 289 -10.32 12.25 9.26
N ILE A 290 -9.36 11.33 9.29
CA ILE A 290 -9.43 10.03 9.95
C ILE A 290 -8.73 10.13 11.31
N PRO A 291 -9.38 9.78 12.43
CA PRO A 291 -8.72 9.70 13.74
C PRO A 291 -7.61 8.66 13.72
N VAL A 292 -6.43 8.99 14.23
CA VAL A 292 -5.30 8.04 14.28
C VAL A 292 -5.59 6.84 15.19
N ALA A 293 -6.47 7.01 16.19
CA ALA A 293 -7.00 5.93 17.02
C ALA A 293 -7.88 4.91 16.26
N ALA A 294 -8.26 5.19 15.01
CA ALA A 294 -8.95 4.24 14.13
C ALA A 294 -7.99 3.51 13.17
N LEU A 295 -6.69 3.80 13.24
CA LEU A 295 -5.64 3.20 12.43
C LEU A 295 -4.67 2.33 13.26
N LEU A 296 -4.81 2.32 14.58
CA LEU A 296 -3.94 1.60 15.53
C LEU A 296 -4.80 0.70 16.44
N PRO A 297 -4.38 -0.55 16.72
CA PRO A 297 -5.10 -1.51 17.57
C PRO A 297 -4.87 -1.29 19.08
#